data_AF-A0A7T0BYH8-F1
#
_entry.id   AF-A0A7T0BYH8-F1
#
_cell.length_a   1.000
_cell.length_b   1.000
_cell.length_c   1.000
_cell.angle_alpha   90.00
_cell.angle_beta   90.00
_cell.angle_gamma   90.00
#
_symmetry.space_group_name_H-M   'P 1'
#
loop_
_entity.id
_entity.type
_entity.pdbx_description
1 polymer ?
#
loop_
_entity_poly.entity_id
_entity_poly.type
_entity_poly.pdbx_seq_one_letter_code
_entity_poly.pdbx_strand_id
1 'polypeptide(L)' 'MKIQVGDHLYEPLSQNNGEVTKIINHPDGKLVTVRWRVDDNIPHDTEHFYKKLKRSITNGELEYTAGPDNDEAEA' A
#
# COMPACT_ATOMS: atom_id res chain seq x y z
N MET A 1 12.76 4.09 -26.68
CA MET A 1 11.60 3.18 -26.61
C MET A 1 10.32 4.04 -26.66
N LYS A 2 9.32 3.69 -27.47
CA LYS A 2 8.04 4.44 -27.53
C LYS A 2 7.03 3.73 -26.64
N ILE A 3 6.62 4.38 -25.54
CA ILE A 3 5.60 3.85 -24.63
C ILE A 3 4.23 3.84 -25.32
N GLN A 4 3.49 2.74 -25.16
CA GLN A 4 2.14 2.52 -25.67
C GLN A 4 1.17 2.18 -24.54
N VAL A 5 -0.13 2.34 -24.78
CA VAL A 5 -1.17 1.84 -23.87
C VAL A 5 -1.13 0.31 -23.87
N GLY A 6 -1.14 -0.30 -22.68
CA GLY A 6 -0.96 -1.74 -22.47
C GLY A 6 0.49 -2.17 -22.21
N ASP A 7 1.46 -1.26 -22.34
CA ASP A 7 2.84 -1.56 -21.95
C ASP A 7 2.92 -1.84 -20.45
N HIS A 8 3.71 -2.86 -20.10
CA HIS A 8 4.03 -3.19 -18.73
C HIS A 8 5.34 -2.53 -18.32
N LEU A 9 5.32 -1.85 -17.19
CA LEU A 9 6.46 -1.16 -16.59
C LEU A 9 6.80 -1.84 -15.28
N TYR A 10 8.09 -2.00 -15.01
CA TYR A 10 8.58 -2.50 -13.73
C TYR A 10 9.26 -1.36 -12.97
N GLU A 11 8.83 -1.12 -11.73
CA GLU A 11 9.48 -0.17 -10.84
C GLU A 11 10.35 -0.95 -9.83
N PRO A 12 11.68 -0.85 -9.92
CA PRO A 12 12.59 -1.72 -9.19
C PRO A 12 12.68 -1.43 -7.69
N LEU A 13 12.41 -0.19 -7.23
CA LEU A 13 12.54 0.16 -5.81
C LEU A 13 11.41 -0.41 -4.95
N SER A 14 10.20 -0.42 -5.49
CA SER A 14 8.98 -0.97 -4.89
C SER A 14 8.65 -2.37 -5.38
N GLN A 15 9.47 -2.93 -6.28
CA GLN A 15 9.28 -4.23 -6.91
C GLN A 15 7.88 -4.39 -7.53
N ASN A 16 7.34 -3.31 -8.08
CA ASN A 16 5.95 -3.21 -8.49
C ASN A 16 5.82 -3.24 -10.02
N ASN A 17 4.78 -3.93 -10.50
CA ASN A 17 4.45 -3.98 -11.93
C ASN A 17 3.30 -3.01 -12.21
N GLY A 18 3.46 -2.15 -13.20
CA GLY A 18 2.46 -1.18 -13.64
C GLY A 18 2.05 -1.38 -15.09
N GLU A 19 0.81 -1.04 -15.40
CA GLU A 19 0.29 -1.06 -16.78
C GLU A 19 -0.02 0.36 -17.23
N VAL A 20 0.45 0.74 -18.42
CA VAL A 20 0.12 2.05 -19.01
C VAL A 20 -1.34 2.03 -19.47
N THR A 21 -2.17 2.85 -18.83
CA THR A 21 -3.61 2.90 -19.11
C THR A 21 -4.00 4.03 -20.04
N LYS A 22 -3.22 5.11 -20.08
CA LYS A 22 -3.52 6.30 -20.88
C LYS A 22 -2.27 7.09 -21.22
N ILE A 23 -2.26 7.67 -22.42
CA ILE A 23 -1.25 8.65 -22.85
C ILE A 23 -1.98 9.90 -23.33
N ILE A 24 -1.64 11.05 -22.76
CA ILE A 24 -2.20 12.36 -23.11
C ILE A 24 -1.09 13.21 -23.71
N ASN A 25 -1.33 13.77 -24.90
CA ASN A 25 -0.41 14.73 -25.50
C ASN A 25 -0.60 16.10 -24.84
N HIS A 26 0.47 16.64 -24.27
CA HIS A 26 0.54 17.96 -23.65
C HIS A 26 1.52 18.84 -24.46
N PRO A 27 1.36 20.17 -24.49
CA PRO A 27 2.33 21.04 -25.18
C PRO A 27 3.78 20.83 -24.73
N ASP A 28 4.00 20.54 -23.45
CA ASP A 28 5.33 20.33 -22.86
C ASP A 28 5.81 18.87 -22.88
N GLY A 29 5.06 17.95 -23.48
CA GLY A 29 5.43 16.54 -23.55
C GLY A 29 4.25 15.58 -23.51
N LYS A 30 4.50 14.34 -23.08
CA LYS A 30 3.44 13.33 -22.93
C LYS A 30 3.22 13.04 -21.46
N LEU A 31 1.96 13.10 -21.03
CA LEU A 31 1.55 12.63 -19.72
C LEU A 31 1.11 11.17 -19.85
N VAL A 32 1.72 10.30 -19.04
CA VAL A 32 1.45 8.85 -19.05
C VAL A 32 0.80 8.47 -17.72
N THR A 33 -0.38 7.86 -17.79
CA THR A 33 -1.08 7.33 -16.62
C THR A 33 -0.75 5.84 -16.48
N VAL A 34 -0.17 5.47 -15.34
CA VAL A 34 0.21 4.09 -15.02
C VAL A 34 -0.66 3.57 -13.88
N ARG A 35 -1.27 2.40 -14.05
CA ARG A 35 -1.95 1.66 -12.98
C ARG A 35 -0.97 0.67 -12.40
N TRP A 36 -0.47 0.96 -11.20
CA TRP A 36 0.37 0.04 -10.44
C TRP A 36 -0.46 -1.12 -9.88
N ARG A 37 -0.01 -2.35 -10.08
CA ARG A 37 -0.55 -3.57 -9.47
C ARG A 37 0.36 -3.93 -8.32
N VAL A 38 0.01 -3.48 -7.13
CA VAL A 38 0.65 -4.01 -5.91
C VAL A 38 0.34 -5.50 -5.89
N ASP A 39 1.36 -6.35 -6.10
CA ASP A 39 1.26 -7.82 -6.07
C ASP A 39 0.71 -8.23 -4.70
N ASP A 40 -0.61 -8.45 -4.60
CA ASP A 40 -1.43 -9.03 -3.51
C ASP A 40 -1.06 -8.75 -2.04
N ASN A 41 -0.06 -7.92 -1.77
CA ASN A 41 0.26 -7.30 -0.52
C ASN A 41 -0.57 -6.03 -0.48
N ILE A 42 -1.89 -6.25 -0.41
CA ILE A 42 -2.77 -5.37 0.35
C ILE A 42 -1.98 -5.06 1.63
N PRO A 43 -1.75 -3.79 2.00
CA PRO A 43 -1.14 -3.48 3.29
C PRO A 43 -2.00 -4.20 4.33
N HIS A 44 -1.47 -5.30 4.90
CA HIS A 44 -2.22 -6.34 5.58
C HIS A 44 -3.47 -5.78 6.20
N ASP A 45 -4.63 -6.06 5.59
CA ASP A 45 -5.97 -5.81 6.09
C ASP A 45 -5.95 -5.27 7.53
N THR A 46 -5.66 -3.97 7.66
CA THR A 46 -5.21 -3.42 8.93
C THR A 46 -6.34 -3.51 9.92
N GLU A 47 -7.56 -3.50 9.41
CA GLU A 47 -8.78 -3.69 10.15
C GLU A 47 -8.98 -5.14 10.63
N HIS A 48 -8.81 -6.16 9.78
CA HIS A 48 -8.91 -7.56 10.25
C HIS A 48 -7.76 -7.97 11.16
N PHE A 49 -6.54 -7.52 10.87
CA PHE A 49 -5.39 -7.76 11.73
C PHE A 49 -5.58 -7.08 13.10
N TYR A 50 -6.03 -5.82 13.10
CA TYR A 50 -6.34 -5.09 14.33
C TYR A 50 -7.49 -5.74 15.11
N LYS A 51 -8.57 -6.18 14.45
CA LYS A 51 -9.67 -6.93 15.09
C LYS A 51 -9.17 -8.23 15.72
N LYS A 52 -8.30 -8.97 15.03
CA LYS A 52 -7.71 -10.21 15.55
C LYS A 52 -6.80 -9.94 16.74
N LEU A 53 -5.94 -8.93 16.65
CA LEU A 53 -5.03 -8.51 17.72
C LEU A 53 -5.83 -8.10 18.97
N LYS A 54 -6.84 -7.23 18.80
CA LYS A 54 -7.72 -6.79 19.88
C LYS A 54 -8.44 -7.97 20.54
N ARG A 55 -8.96 -8.91 19.74
CA ARG A 55 -9.60 -10.13 20.24
C ARG A 55 -8.64 -11.00 21.06
N SER A 56 -7.41 -11.20 20.58
CA SER A 56 -6.40 -11.99 21.31
C SER A 56 -5.94 -11.33 22.61
N ILE A 57 -5.89 -9.99 22.66
CA ILE A 57 -5.68 -9.26 23.93
C ILE A 57 -6.86 -9.47 24.88
N THR A 58 -8.10 -9.30 24.40
CA THR A 58 -9.31 -9.53 25.22
C THR A 58 -9.44 -10.96 25.72
N ASN A 59 -9.05 -11.94 24.92
CA ASN A 59 -9.06 -13.36 25.29
C ASN A 59 -7.91 -13.76 26.24
N GLY A 60 -6.98 -12.85 26.54
CA GLY A 60 -5.79 -13.15 27.35
C GLY A 60 -4.74 -14.01 26.65
N GLU A 61 -4.82 -14.16 25.33
CA GLU A 61 -3.84 -14.89 24.51
C GLU A 61 -2.55 -14.06 24.30
N LEU A 62 -2.66 -12.73 24.37
CA LEU A 62 -1.57 -11.77 24.22
C LEU A 62 -1.64 -10.73 25.33
N GLU A 63 -0.51 -10.48 25.99
CA GLU A 63 -0.36 -9.34 26.90
C GLU A 63 0.03 -8.10 26.09
N TYR A 64 -0.76 -7.05 26.24
CA TYR A 64 -0.45 -5.76 25.63
C TYR A 64 0.54 -5.00 26.53
N THR A 65 1.72 -4.70 25.99
CA THR A 65 2.68 -3.80 26.63
C THR A 65 2.65 -2.46 25.89
N ALA A 66 2.24 -1.39 26.58
CA ALA A 66 2.27 -0.06 26.02
C ALA A 66 3.72 0.32 25.66
N GLY A 67 3.93 0.79 24.43
CA GLY A 67 5.19 1.41 24.03
C GLY A 67 5.35 2.79 24.67
N PRO A 68 6.58 3.35 24.66
CA PRO A 68 6.91 4.61 25.35
C PRO A 68 6.13 5.85 24.89
N ASP A 69 5.34 5.75 23.81
CA ASP A 69 4.53 6.85 23.27
C ASP A 69 3.05 6.81 23.68
N ASN A 70 2.64 5.85 24.53
CA ASN A 70 1.21 5.62 24.84
C ASN A 70 0.78 6.00 26.26
N ASP A 71 1.67 6.59 27.07
CA ASP A 71 1.36 7.06 28.44
C ASP A 71 0.62 8.40 28.49
N GLU A 72 0.41 9.10 27.37
CA GLU A 72 -0.23 10.43 27.36
C GLU A 72 -1.75 10.42 27.06
N ALA A 73 -2.37 9.25 26.90
CA ALA A 73 -3.76 9.16 26.50
C ALA A 73 -4.67 8.51 27.56
N GLU A 74 -4.54 8.89 28.84
CA GLU A 74 -5.64 8.82 29.83
C GLU A 74 -5.24 9.57 31.12
N ALA A 75 -5.56 10.87 31.17
CA ALA A 75 -5.66 11.67 32.39
C ALA A 75 -6.94 12.51 32.34
#